data_AF-A0A7C2RE80-F1
#
_entry.id   AF-A0A7C2RE80-F1
#
_cell.length_a   1.000
_cell.length_b   1.000
_cell.length_c   1.000
_cell.angle_alpha   90.00
_cell.angle_beta   90.00
_cell.angle_gamma   90.00
#
_symmetry.space_group_name_H-M   'P 1'
#
loop_
_entity.id
_entity.type
_entity.pdbx_description
1 polymer ?
#
loop_
_entity_poly.entity_id
_entity_poly.type
_entity_poly.pdbx_seq_one_letter_code
_entity_poly.pdbx_strand_id
1 'polypeptide(L)'
;MSRLPPTASLAVLALLTAAPALAADRATVAVSCVPAGSSLVFDCTFRLTNARTGAPLDGAELTVGADMPSMPLAHNVRPVAAKPTGAPGEYTARLELEMTGDWALRIKVGGPLRDQLVEVLSFTEDAAGPPARKAGRPRPGDRR
;
A
#
# COMPACT_ATOMS: atom_id res chain seq x y z
N MET A 1 16.45 44.96 61.44
CA MET A 1 16.08 45.36 60.06
C MET A 1 16.46 44.20 59.14
N SER A 2 15.49 43.68 58.39
CA SER A 2 15.54 42.37 57.71
C SER A 2 15.80 42.51 56.21
N ARG A 3 16.73 41.66 55.68
CA ARG A 3 16.68 40.91 54.39
C ARG A 3 16.73 41.73 53.07
N LEU A 4 17.24 41.30 51.90
CA LEU A 4 17.65 40.02 51.27
C LEU A 4 18.83 40.27 50.27
N PRO A 5 19.59 39.24 49.84
CA PRO A 5 20.54 39.35 48.72
C PRO A 5 19.86 39.11 47.34
N PRO A 6 20.46 39.59 46.23
CA PRO A 6 19.90 39.49 44.88
C PRO A 6 19.95 38.06 44.34
N THR A 7 18.80 37.54 43.92
CA THR A 7 18.66 36.26 43.24
C THR A 7 19.31 36.31 41.86
N ALA A 8 20.43 35.61 41.70
CA ALA A 8 21.04 35.32 40.42
C ALA A 8 20.14 34.38 39.60
N SER A 9 19.64 34.88 38.47
CA SER A 9 18.83 34.11 37.52
C SER A 9 19.69 33.01 36.87
N LEU A 10 19.39 31.75 37.20
CA LEU A 10 19.89 30.60 36.44
C LEU A 10 19.12 30.51 35.11
N ALA A 11 19.78 30.86 34.01
CA ALA A 11 19.30 30.54 32.67
C ALA A 11 19.57 29.06 32.39
N VAL A 12 18.53 28.22 32.49
CA VAL A 12 18.57 26.82 32.06
C VAL A 12 18.48 26.79 30.54
N LEU A 13 19.62 26.56 29.88
CA LEU A 13 19.69 26.35 28.43
C LEU A 13 19.21 24.92 28.12
N ALA A 14 17.93 24.78 27.77
CA ALA A 14 17.36 23.53 27.31
C ALA A 14 17.97 23.16 25.94
N LEU A 15 18.91 22.22 25.91
CA LEU A 15 19.36 21.55 24.69
C LEU A 15 18.18 20.75 24.12
N LEU A 16 17.52 21.26 23.08
CA LEU A 16 16.64 20.47 22.23
C LEU A 16 17.49 19.45 21.46
N THR A 17 17.62 18.25 21.98
CA THR A 17 18.13 17.12 21.20
C THR A 17 17.09 16.78 20.13
N ALA A 18 17.37 17.15 18.89
CA ALA A 18 16.65 16.66 17.73
C ALA A 18 16.90 15.15 17.63
N ALA A 19 16.02 14.34 18.21
CA ALA A 19 16.05 12.90 17.98
C ALA A 19 15.86 12.67 16.48
N PRO A 20 16.70 11.85 15.83
CA PRO A 20 16.47 11.50 14.44
C PRO A 20 15.15 10.74 14.41
N ALA A 21 14.17 11.26 13.67
CA ALA A 21 12.97 10.52 13.36
C ALA A 21 13.41 9.27 12.57
N LEU A 22 13.48 8.11 13.23
CA LEU A 22 13.61 6.85 12.53
C LEU A 22 12.37 6.75 11.64
N ALA A 23 12.54 6.93 10.34
CA ALA A 23 11.48 6.71 9.37
C ALA A 23 10.93 5.30 9.63
N ALA A 24 9.61 5.18 9.83
CA ALA A 24 8.98 3.88 9.94
C ALA A 24 9.26 3.10 8.65
N ASP A 25 9.62 1.82 8.78
CA ASP A 25 9.75 0.95 7.62
C ASP A 25 8.42 0.90 6.86
N ARG A 26 8.51 0.69 5.55
CA ARG A 26 7.37 0.64 4.64
C ARG A 26 7.35 -0.71 3.95
N ALA A 27 6.16 -1.19 3.62
CA ALA A 27 6.02 -2.33 2.76
C ALA A 27 6.09 -1.88 1.30
N THR A 28 6.54 -2.78 0.43
CA THR A 28 6.29 -2.74 -1.01
C THR A 28 5.61 -4.02 -1.42
N VAL A 29 4.77 -3.97 -2.45
CA VAL A 29 4.02 -5.13 -2.94
C VAL A 29 4.16 -5.25 -4.44
N ALA A 30 4.41 -6.47 -4.92
CA ALA A 30 4.19 -6.84 -6.31
C ALA A 30 2.94 -7.73 -6.38
N VAL A 31 2.04 -7.42 -7.32
CA VAL A 31 0.77 -8.12 -7.49
C VAL A 31 0.70 -8.78 -8.85
N SER A 32 0.31 -10.05 -8.88
CA SER A 32 0.02 -10.81 -10.10
C SER A 32 -1.31 -11.51 -9.92
N CYS A 33 -2.21 -11.40 -10.90
CA CYS A 33 -3.52 -12.06 -10.85
C CYS A 33 -3.71 -12.91 -12.10
N VAL A 34 -4.22 -14.12 -11.93
CA VAL A 34 -4.52 -15.06 -13.02
C VAL A 34 -5.97 -15.51 -12.94
N PRO A 35 -6.65 -15.78 -14.07
CA PRO A 35 -8.04 -16.26 -14.05
C PRO A 35 -8.19 -17.57 -13.29
N ALA A 36 -9.25 -17.67 -12.48
CA ALA A 36 -9.53 -18.81 -11.62
C ALA A 36 -10.60 -19.77 -12.20
N GLY A 37 -10.83 -19.72 -13.52
CA GLY A 37 -11.75 -20.63 -14.23
C GLY A 37 -13.19 -20.15 -14.38
N SER A 38 -13.55 -19.00 -13.78
CA SER A 38 -14.83 -18.32 -13.98
C SER A 38 -14.58 -16.87 -14.39
N SER A 39 -15.50 -16.30 -15.17
CA SER A 39 -15.41 -14.90 -15.59
C SER A 39 -15.30 -13.98 -14.38
N LEU A 40 -14.36 -13.03 -14.43
CA LEU A 40 -14.10 -12.03 -13.39
C LEU A 40 -13.68 -12.60 -12.02
N VAL A 41 -13.26 -13.87 -11.97
CA VAL A 41 -12.69 -14.48 -10.76
C VAL A 41 -11.19 -14.69 -10.97
N PHE A 42 -10.38 -14.16 -10.06
CA PHE A 42 -8.92 -14.17 -10.17
C PHE A 42 -8.27 -14.71 -8.91
N ASP A 43 -7.26 -15.56 -9.09
CA ASP A 43 -6.31 -15.91 -8.04
C ASP A 43 -5.14 -14.94 -8.10
N CYS A 44 -4.99 -14.12 -7.06
CA CYS A 44 -3.99 -13.07 -6.97
C CYS A 44 -2.90 -13.43 -5.97
N THR A 45 -1.65 -13.29 -6.41
CA THR A 45 -0.44 -13.44 -5.60
C THR A 45 0.12 -12.06 -5.24
N PHE A 46 0.44 -11.88 -3.97
CA PHE A 46 1.03 -10.66 -3.40
C PHE A 46 2.41 -11.01 -2.85
N ARG A 47 3.46 -10.39 -3.37
CA ARG A 47 4.83 -10.54 -2.88
C ARG A 47 5.23 -9.29 -2.10
N LEU A 48 5.37 -9.42 -0.79
CA LEU A 48 5.67 -8.32 0.12
C LEU A 48 7.15 -8.29 0.47
N THR A 49 7.71 -7.08 0.44
CA THR A 49 9.07 -6.82 0.86
C THR A 49 9.15 -5.57 1.72
N ASN A 50 10.15 -5.51 2.59
CA ASN A 50 10.50 -4.30 3.31
C ASN A 50 11.16 -3.32 2.33
N ALA A 51 10.62 -2.12 2.20
CA ALA A 51 11.09 -1.12 1.24
C ALA A 51 12.54 -0.67 1.48
N ARG A 52 13.02 -0.73 2.73
CA ARG A 52 14.39 -0.34 3.09
C ARG A 52 15.39 -1.45 2.81
N THR A 53 15.07 -2.67 3.23
CA THR A 53 16.03 -3.79 3.20
C THR A 53 15.88 -4.70 1.98
N GLY A 54 14.74 -4.63 1.29
CA GLY A 54 14.36 -5.56 0.22
C GLY A 54 14.01 -6.98 0.72
N ALA A 55 14.09 -7.25 2.02
CA ALA A 55 13.82 -8.56 2.58
C ALA A 55 12.32 -8.92 2.46
N PRO A 56 11.96 -10.20 2.23
CA PRO A 56 10.58 -10.65 2.27
C PRO A 56 9.92 -10.35 3.62
N LEU A 57 8.65 -9.98 3.61
CA LEU A 57 7.86 -9.75 4.82
C LEU A 57 7.05 -11.00 5.16
N ASP A 58 7.65 -11.90 5.94
CA ASP A 58 6.99 -13.08 6.48
C ASP A 58 6.11 -12.77 7.70
N GLY A 59 5.10 -13.61 7.95
CA GLY A 59 4.23 -13.49 9.13
C GLY A 59 3.32 -12.25 9.14
N ALA A 60 3.25 -11.51 8.03
CA ALA A 60 2.27 -10.44 7.85
C ALA A 60 0.83 -10.97 7.75
N GLU A 61 -0.10 -10.17 8.24
CA GLU A 61 -1.53 -10.38 8.06
C GLU A 61 -1.99 -9.50 6.89
N LEU A 62 -2.55 -10.10 5.84
CA LEU A 62 -2.99 -9.36 4.66
C LEU A 62 -4.51 -9.40 4.49
N THR A 63 -5.08 -8.21 4.34
CA THR A 63 -6.48 -8.04 3.94
C THR A 63 -6.53 -7.23 2.65
N VAL A 64 -7.19 -7.76 1.63
CA VAL A 64 -7.26 -7.17 0.29
C VAL A 64 -8.71 -6.83 -0.03
N GLY A 65 -9.00 -5.55 -0.21
CA GLY A 65 -10.23 -5.09 -0.87
C GLY A 65 -9.91 -4.50 -2.24
N ALA A 66 -10.94 -4.22 -3.03
CA ALA A 66 -10.77 -3.49 -4.27
C ALA A 66 -11.94 -2.55 -4.54
N ASP A 67 -11.69 -1.48 -5.28
CA ASP A 67 -12.71 -0.56 -5.76
C ASP A 67 -12.39 -0.02 -7.14
N MET A 68 -13.43 0.31 -7.90
CA MET A 68 -13.26 0.91 -9.23
C MET A 68 -13.06 2.43 -9.09
N PRO A 69 -11.89 3.01 -9.44
CA PRO A 69 -11.60 4.43 -9.18
C PRO A 69 -12.51 5.41 -9.94
N SER A 70 -13.09 4.98 -11.06
CA SER A 70 -14.04 5.78 -11.84
C SER A 70 -15.41 5.92 -11.18
N MET A 71 -15.80 4.96 -10.33
CA MET A 71 -17.03 4.97 -9.56
C MET A 71 -16.78 4.46 -8.13
N PRO A 72 -16.07 5.24 -7.29
CA PRO A 72 -15.71 4.81 -5.94
C PRO A 72 -16.95 4.46 -5.12
N LEU A 73 -16.86 3.40 -4.32
CA LEU A 73 -17.90 2.88 -3.41
C LEU A 73 -19.16 2.30 -4.08
N ALA A 74 -19.38 2.51 -5.38
CA ALA A 74 -20.48 1.86 -6.11
C ALA A 74 -20.14 0.42 -6.49
N HIS A 75 -18.86 0.18 -6.83
CA HIS A 75 -18.32 -1.14 -7.14
C HIS A 75 -17.12 -1.40 -6.24
N ASN A 76 -17.31 -2.28 -5.27
CA ASN A 76 -16.26 -2.65 -4.32
C ASN A 76 -16.28 -4.14 -4.00
N VAL A 77 -15.09 -4.71 -3.93
CA VAL A 77 -14.88 -6.06 -3.41
C VAL A 77 -14.83 -5.97 -1.88
N ARG A 78 -15.60 -6.81 -1.20
CA ARG A 78 -15.49 -6.94 0.26
C ARG A 78 -14.08 -7.40 0.62
N PRO A 79 -13.43 -6.81 1.64
CA PRO A 79 -12.07 -7.19 1.96
C PRO A 79 -11.96 -8.69 2.32
N VAL A 80 -11.04 -9.39 1.65
CA VAL A 80 -10.74 -10.81 1.87
C VAL A 80 -9.38 -10.97 2.54
N ALA A 81 -9.22 -11.96 3.41
CA ALA A 81 -7.93 -12.28 3.99
C ALA A 81 -7.09 -13.08 3.00
N ALA A 82 -5.85 -12.65 2.74
CA ALA A 82 -4.88 -13.42 1.98
C ALA A 82 -4.23 -14.49 2.85
N LYS A 83 -3.89 -15.62 2.25
CA LYS A 83 -3.24 -16.75 2.91
C LYS A 83 -1.78 -16.85 2.50
N PRO A 84 -0.83 -17.13 3.42
CA PRO A 84 0.53 -17.45 3.05
C PRO A 84 0.59 -18.64 2.08
N THR A 85 1.46 -18.59 1.08
CA THR A 85 1.67 -19.73 0.15
C THR A 85 2.75 -20.70 0.63
N GLY A 86 3.55 -20.28 1.61
CA GLY A 86 4.74 -20.99 2.09
C GLY A 86 6.04 -20.50 1.45
N ALA A 87 5.97 -19.75 0.34
CA ALA A 87 7.12 -19.02 -0.18
C ALA A 87 7.35 -17.71 0.63
N PRO A 88 8.61 -17.30 0.85
CA PRO A 88 8.91 -16.11 1.65
C PRO A 88 8.23 -14.83 1.13
N GLY A 89 7.52 -14.14 2.03
CA GLY A 89 6.78 -12.91 1.75
C GLY A 89 5.62 -13.06 0.76
N GLU A 90 5.20 -14.28 0.43
CA GLU A 90 4.19 -14.54 -0.59
C GLU A 90 2.84 -14.95 0.01
N TYR A 91 1.80 -14.27 -0.48
CA TYR A 91 0.43 -14.43 -0.04
C TYR A 91 -0.49 -14.60 -1.26
N THR A 92 -1.59 -15.33 -1.10
CA THR A 92 -2.60 -15.53 -2.13
C THR A 92 -3.99 -15.17 -1.64
N ALA A 93 -4.78 -14.53 -2.49
CA ALA A 93 -6.21 -14.28 -2.26
C ALA A 93 -6.99 -14.44 -3.56
N ARG A 94 -8.22 -14.93 -3.45
CA ARG A 94 -9.16 -14.95 -4.56
C ARG A 94 -10.00 -13.68 -4.55
N LEU A 95 -10.08 -13.01 -5.70
CA LEU A 95 -10.90 -11.84 -5.92
C LEU A 95 -12.00 -12.15 -6.92
N GLU A 96 -13.22 -11.74 -6.58
CA GLU A 96 -14.39 -11.81 -7.45
C GLU A 96 -14.79 -10.38 -7.79
N LEU A 97 -14.65 -10.01 -9.06
CA LEU A 97 -14.96 -8.67 -9.56
C LEU A 97 -16.35 -8.65 -10.19
N GLU A 98 -17.01 -7.49 -10.11
CA GLU A 98 -18.35 -7.32 -10.67
C GLU A 98 -18.34 -6.96 -12.15
N MET A 99 -17.22 -6.41 -12.64
CA MET A 99 -17.07 -5.95 -14.02
C MET A 99 -15.60 -5.79 -14.42
N THR A 100 -15.37 -5.75 -15.73
CA THR A 100 -14.07 -5.41 -16.32
C THR A 100 -13.73 -3.94 -16.10
N GLY A 101 -12.44 -3.62 -16.10
CA GLY A 101 -11.94 -2.25 -15.98
C GLY A 101 -10.77 -2.12 -15.01
N ASP A 102 -10.46 -0.86 -14.67
CA ASP A 102 -9.38 -0.55 -13.73
C ASP A 102 -9.88 -0.62 -12.29
N TRP A 103 -9.20 -1.38 -11.46
CA TRP A 103 -9.51 -1.58 -10.05
C TRP A 103 -8.31 -1.20 -9.19
N ALA A 104 -8.55 -0.41 -8.14
CA ALA A 104 -7.60 -0.12 -7.09
C ALA A 104 -7.68 -1.19 -5.99
N LEU A 105 -6.67 -2.03 -5.91
CA LEU A 105 -6.50 -3.02 -4.85
C LEU A 105 -5.99 -2.32 -3.59
N ARG A 106 -6.82 -2.27 -2.56
CA ARG A 106 -6.45 -1.76 -1.23
C ARG A 106 -5.94 -2.90 -0.37
N ILE A 107 -4.63 -2.89 -0.11
CA ILE A 107 -3.94 -3.95 0.62
C ILE A 107 -3.57 -3.41 2.00
N LYS A 108 -4.18 -3.95 3.04
CA LYS A 108 -3.83 -3.63 4.42
C LYS A 108 -2.87 -4.70 4.93
N VAL A 109 -1.75 -4.24 5.48
CA VAL A 109 -0.70 -5.09 6.06
C VAL A 109 -0.72 -4.92 7.56
N GLY A 110 -0.88 -6.04 8.28
CA GLY A 110 -0.76 -6.16 9.72
C GLY A 110 0.43 -7.04 10.13
N GLY A 111 0.61 -7.22 11.43
CA GLY A 111 1.69 -8.02 12.00
C GLY A 111 3.00 -7.23 12.20
N PRO A 112 4.17 -7.79 11.82
CA PRO A 112 5.50 -7.25 12.17
C PRO A 112 5.79 -5.89 11.54
N LEU A 113 5.12 -5.59 10.42
CA LEU A 113 5.10 -4.28 9.80
C LEU A 113 3.66 -3.91 9.48
N ARG A 114 3.22 -2.73 9.91
CA ARG A 114 1.88 -2.21 9.59
C ARG A 114 1.97 -1.18 8.49
N ASP A 115 1.23 -1.38 7.41
CA ASP A 115 1.19 -0.44 6.28
C ASP A 115 -0.14 -0.58 5.52
N GLN A 116 -0.39 0.35 4.60
CA GLN A 116 -1.49 0.25 3.64
C GLN A 116 -0.99 0.66 2.25
N LEU A 117 -1.18 -0.24 1.28
CA LEU A 117 -0.78 -0.06 -0.11
C LEU A 117 -2.01 0.04 -1.01
N VAL A 118 -1.84 0.70 -2.15
CA VAL A 118 -2.84 0.72 -3.22
C VAL A 118 -2.15 0.43 -4.53
N GLU A 119 -2.55 -0.67 -5.18
CA GLU A 119 -2.10 -1.03 -6.53
C GLU A 119 -3.26 -0.95 -7.50
N VAL A 120 -3.05 -0.35 -8.68
CA VAL A 120 -4.09 -0.29 -9.71
C VAL A 120 -3.78 -1.31 -10.79
N LEU A 121 -4.73 -2.19 -11.08
CA LEU A 121 -4.66 -3.16 -12.18
C LEU A 121 -5.90 -3.01 -13.08
N SER A 122 -5.73 -3.29 -14.37
CA SER A 122 -6.83 -3.48 -15.32
C SER A 122 -7.19 -4.95 -15.39
N PHE A 123 -8.47 -5.26 -15.32
CA PHE A 123 -9.02 -6.60 -15.43
C PHE A 123 -9.94 -6.69 -16.65
N THR A 124 -9.64 -7.63 -17.55
CA THR A 124 -10.57 -8.09 -18.59
C THR A 124 -11.32 -9.32 -18.08
N GLU A 125 -12.10 -9.98 -18.94
CA GLU A 125 -12.81 -11.21 -18.55
C GLU A 125 -11.85 -12.34 -18.15
N ASP A 126 -10.65 -12.34 -18.76
CA ASP A 126 -9.70 -13.45 -18.76
C ASP A 126 -8.23 -13.02 -18.54
N ALA A 127 -7.97 -11.76 -18.21
CA ALA A 127 -6.62 -11.28 -17.96
C ALA A 127 -6.60 -10.14 -16.93
N ALA A 128 -5.46 -9.99 -16.26
CA ALA A 128 -5.15 -8.87 -15.40
C ALA A 128 -3.78 -8.31 -15.77
N GLY A 129 -3.64 -6.99 -15.75
CA GLY A 129 -2.38 -6.34 -16.09
C GLY A 129 -2.32 -4.88 -15.64
N PRO A 130 -1.23 -4.16 -15.97
CA PRO A 130 -1.13 -2.74 -15.69
C PRO A 130 -2.26 -1.96 -16.38
N PRO A 131 -2.82 -0.90 -15.76
CA PRO A 131 -3.80 -0.05 -16.40
C PRO A 131 -3.21 0.56 -17.66
N ALA A 132 -4.04 0.66 -18.70
CA ALA A 132 -3.67 1.39 -19.90
C ALA A 132 -3.29 2.81 -19.48
N ARG A 133 -2.05 3.23 -19.80
CA ARG A 133 -1.67 4.63 -19.57
C ARG A 133 -2.65 5.48 -20.36
N LYS A 134 -3.41 6.35 -19.68
CA LYS A 134 -4.16 7.40 -20.39
C LYS A 134 -3.12 8.11 -21.27
N ALA A 135 -3.24 7.99 -22.59
CA ALA A 135 -2.41 8.75 -23.51
C ALA A 135 -2.53 10.21 -23.07
N GLY A 136 -1.43 10.75 -22.54
CA GLY A 136 -1.41 12.15 -22.13
C GLY A 136 -1.89 12.96 -23.33
N ARG A 137 -2.87 13.83 -23.13
CA ARG A 137 -3.28 14.77 -24.17
C ARG A 137 -2.01 15.36 -24.80
N PRO A 138 -1.80 15.28 -26.12
CA PRO A 138 -0.64 15.88 -26.75
C PRO A 138 -0.55 17.33 -26.28
N ARG A 139 0.62 17.74 -25.77
CA ARG A 139 0.84 19.15 -25.47
C ARG A 139 0.65 19.93 -26.79
N PRO A 140 -0.09 21.04 -26.81
CA PRO A 140 -0.14 21.90 -27.99
C PRO A 140 1.29 22.31 -28.34
N GLY A 141 1.85 21.77 -29.42
CA GLY A 141 3.25 22.01 -29.83
C GLY A 141 3.97 20.83 -30.48
N ASP A 142 3.45 19.61 -30.37
CA ASP A 142 4.15 18.40 -30.84
C ASP A 142 3.88 18.01 -32.30
N ARG A 143 3.57 18.97 -33.17
CA ARG A 143 3.57 18.77 -34.63
C ARG A 143 4.77 19.51 -35.21
N ARG A 144 5.81 18.74 -35.57
CA ARG A 144 6.80 19.16 -36.58
C ARG A 144 6.51 18.44 -37.88
#